data_AF-A0A2D4WZA7-F1
#
_entry.id   AF-A0A2D4WZA7-F1
#
_cell.length_a   1.000
_cell.length_b   1.000
_cell.length_c   1.000
_cell.angle_alpha   90.00
_cell.angle_beta   90.00
_cell.angle_gamma   90.00
#
_symmetry.space_group_name_H-M   'P 1'
#
loop_
_entity.id
_entity.type
_entity.pdbx_description
1 polymer ?
#
loop_
_entity_poly.entity_id
_entity_poly.type
_entity_poly.pdbx_seq_one_letter_code
_entity_poly.pdbx_strand_id
1 'polypeptide(L)'
;MQHIQSNSRATLRPPMFNDESTQKWQKAAAKTSTVEAILNGPRPLAPSVADHARKLGVTTGTIYEWIRRYQKNSQSVPCMVDRTPGPEKGSVKFPQKQEAIIADAVKQLRKRGQKPKISKIADEVSVLCKQKNISPIPSYSTIRRRIKSLPPAMQTELLEGKTKAKNKHRRIKKQYQASHPLEIVQLDHTLVDEIVVDRMNRQPIGRPWLTLAIDIFSRSIVGYYISFEHPSSASVAVCIANAILPKRPILEQFELDEHFTWPCSGKMKFIHTDRAKEFKAAALKIGCLKHSIKLILRPPKTPHFGGHIERLIGTIMGGVHFLPGTTFSDTKAKNDYDSENNSFMSLPEFEKWIIIEIIKYNNKYHSIIQQSPISKFSNQEYTNNSDQFKKIYHESLYVDFLPIETRKARPRGIRFGHITYWAPFVRTPTYPIGKNVQFRYDRRDLSKIFYCASEDHYIEMPYLNVDNPKVTYWEAKAAREYLRRQGREDINEGLLFQAILRQRAIVEHSQNKTQKVRKNQLKAYETLDTVNRSQNDERTDSSSDTEEVLGELETYEIEEL
;
A
#
# COMPACT_ATOMS: atom_id res chain seq x y z
N MET A 1 3.59 51.56 -21.77
CA MET A 1 2.31 51.19 -21.13
C MET A 1 2.05 49.73 -21.49
N GLN A 2 1.90 48.72 -20.61
CA GLN A 2 1.78 48.61 -19.17
C GLN A 2 2.22 47.19 -18.76
N HIS A 3 2.89 47.10 -17.60
CA HIS A 3 2.87 46.02 -16.62
C HIS A 3 2.96 44.54 -17.03
N ILE A 4 4.17 43.98 -16.91
CA ILE A 4 4.37 42.57 -16.52
C ILE A 4 4.54 42.56 -15.00
N GLN A 5 3.50 42.14 -14.29
CA GLN A 5 3.52 41.91 -12.85
C GLN A 5 4.05 40.51 -12.51
N SER A 6 4.85 40.50 -11.46
CA SER A 6 5.45 39.42 -10.70
C SER A 6 4.46 38.54 -9.91
N ASN A 7 4.71 37.23 -9.84
CA ASN A 7 4.63 36.33 -8.66
C ASN A 7 4.70 34.86 -9.15
N SER A 8 5.32 33.87 -8.50
CA SER A 8 5.97 33.75 -7.19
C SER A 8 7.13 32.75 -7.31
N ARG A 9 8.37 33.18 -7.02
CA ARG A 9 9.48 32.26 -6.80
C ARG A 9 9.32 31.65 -5.41
N ALA A 10 9.26 30.32 -5.35
CA ALA A 10 9.40 29.57 -4.12
C ALA A 10 10.66 30.05 -3.37
N THR A 11 10.44 30.62 -2.19
CA THR A 11 11.53 31.02 -1.28
C THR A 11 12.20 29.75 -0.77
N LEU A 12 13.28 29.36 -1.46
CA LEU A 12 14.31 28.53 -0.85
C LEU A 12 14.79 29.32 0.38
N ARG A 13 14.34 28.93 1.58
CA ARG A 13 14.91 29.44 2.83
C ARG A 13 16.42 29.19 2.73
N PRO A 14 17.27 30.24 2.71
CA PRO A 14 18.70 30.03 2.79
C PRO A 14 19.02 29.31 4.09
N PRO A 15 20.03 28.43 4.12
CA PRO A 15 20.40 27.72 5.33
C PRO A 15 20.67 28.75 6.43
N MET A 16 19.98 28.62 7.57
CA MET A 16 20.27 29.44 8.75
C MET A 16 21.70 29.13 9.18
N PHE A 17 22.63 30.01 8.82
CA PHE A 17 23.95 30.04 9.41
C PHE A 17 23.75 30.45 10.88
N ASN A 18 24.06 29.57 11.83
CA ASN A 18 24.06 29.93 13.25
C ASN A 18 24.89 31.21 13.45
N ASP A 19 24.40 32.16 14.25
CA ASP A 19 25.02 33.47 14.50
C ASP A 19 26.52 33.37 14.83
N GLU A 20 26.94 32.34 15.56
CA GLU A 20 28.35 32.10 15.91
C GLU A 20 29.25 31.85 14.68
N SER A 21 28.72 31.16 13.65
CA SER A 21 29.47 30.88 12.42
C SER A 21 29.64 32.15 11.60
N THR A 22 28.60 32.97 11.51
CA THR A 22 28.60 34.24 10.78
C THR A 22 29.57 35.23 11.41
N GLN A 23 29.58 35.36 12.75
CA GLN A 23 30.53 36.20 13.47
C GLN A 23 31.99 35.77 13.25
N LYS A 24 32.25 34.46 13.16
CA LYS A 24 33.59 33.93 12.88
C LYS A 24 34.09 34.35 11.50
N TRP A 25 33.24 34.30 10.49
CA TRP A 25 33.56 34.71 9.12
C TRP A 25 33.69 36.23 8.97
N GLN A 26 32.88 37.01 9.68
CA GLN A 26 33.02 38.48 9.74
C GLN A 26 34.35 38.91 10.35
N LYS A 27 34.79 38.25 11.44
CA LYS A 27 36.12 38.48 12.04
C LYS A 27 37.25 38.13 11.07
N ALA A 28 37.12 37.03 10.31
CA ALA A 28 38.10 36.65 9.29
C ALA A 28 38.16 37.67 8.13
N ALA A 29 37.01 38.18 7.69
CA ALA A 29 36.93 39.22 6.67
C ALA A 29 37.60 40.53 7.13
N ALA A 30 37.32 40.98 8.37
CA ALA A 30 37.95 42.18 8.92
C ALA A 30 39.49 42.09 9.01
N LYS A 31 40.02 40.92 9.40
CA LYS A 31 41.46 40.66 9.38
C LYS A 31 42.02 40.69 7.96
N THR A 32 41.27 40.16 6.99
CA THR A 32 41.67 40.13 5.58
C THR A 32 41.75 41.54 5.00
N SER A 33 40.73 42.38 5.22
CA SER A 33 40.72 43.78 4.79
C SER A 33 41.85 44.59 5.43
N THR A 34 42.19 44.30 6.69
CA THR A 34 43.34 44.92 7.37
C THR A 34 44.66 44.55 6.67
N VAL A 35 44.84 43.27 6.34
CA VAL A 35 46.04 42.79 5.63
C VAL A 35 46.14 43.36 4.22
N GLU A 36 45.03 43.40 3.48
CA GLU A 36 44.96 44.01 2.14
C GLU A 36 45.30 45.50 2.17
N ALA A 37 44.76 46.25 3.13
CA ALA A 37 45.06 47.67 3.30
C ALA A 37 46.55 47.92 3.59
N ILE A 38 47.19 47.06 4.39
CA ILE A 38 48.63 47.15 4.69
C ILE A 38 49.48 46.79 3.46
N LEU A 39 49.08 45.76 2.69
CA LEU A 39 49.81 45.31 1.50
C LEU A 39 49.71 46.28 0.32
N ASN A 40 48.59 47.01 0.20
CA ASN A 40 48.33 48.00 -0.86
C ASN A 40 48.80 49.42 -0.50
N GLY A 41 49.33 49.64 0.71
CA GLY A 41 49.81 50.93 1.19
C GLY A 41 51.24 51.29 0.76
N PRO A 42 51.70 52.52 1.09
CA PRO A 42 53.06 52.98 0.78
C PRO A 42 54.13 52.17 1.53
N ARG A 43 55.25 51.89 0.84
CA ARG A 43 56.43 51.23 1.44
C ARG A 43 57.34 52.28 2.09
N PRO A 44 58.04 51.97 3.21
CA PRO A 44 58.17 50.65 3.86
C PRO A 44 56.93 50.23 4.67
N LEU A 45 56.69 48.92 4.81
CA LEU A 45 55.50 48.39 5.51
C LEU A 45 55.53 48.57 7.03
N ALA A 46 56.71 48.75 7.63
CA ALA A 46 56.89 48.75 9.08
C ALA A 46 56.06 49.82 9.83
N PRO A 47 55.99 51.09 9.37
CA PRO A 47 55.13 52.11 9.99
C PRO A 47 53.63 51.75 9.88
N SER A 48 53.19 51.27 8.71
CA SER A 48 51.78 50.87 8.49
C SER A 48 51.36 49.69 9.37
N VAL A 49 52.25 48.69 9.54
CA VAL A 49 52.03 47.55 10.45
C VAL A 49 51.94 48.02 11.91
N ALA A 50 52.80 48.96 12.34
CA ALA A 50 52.79 49.48 13.70
C ALA A 50 51.50 50.27 14.01
N ASP A 51 50.99 51.05 13.07
CA ASP A 51 49.75 51.81 13.24
C ASP A 51 48.51 50.93 13.28
N HIS A 52 48.43 49.92 12.41
CA HIS A 52 47.31 48.97 12.44
C HIS A 52 47.37 48.05 13.67
N ALA A 53 48.55 47.71 14.17
CA ALA A 53 48.75 46.99 15.43
C ALA A 53 48.20 47.78 16.62
N ARG A 54 48.51 49.09 16.67
CA ARG A 54 48.02 50.01 17.71
C ARG A 54 46.50 50.17 17.66
N LYS A 55 45.92 50.34 16.46
CA LYS A 55 44.47 50.52 16.27
C LYS A 55 43.64 49.30 16.66
N LEU A 56 44.16 48.09 16.41
CA LEU A 56 43.47 46.83 16.67
C LEU A 56 43.81 46.20 18.03
N GLY A 57 44.72 46.79 18.81
CA GLY A 57 45.14 46.26 20.11
C GLY A 57 45.88 44.93 20.03
N VAL A 58 46.57 44.66 18.91
CA VAL A 58 47.33 43.41 18.66
C VAL A 58 48.82 43.70 18.50
N THR A 59 49.67 42.69 18.71
CA THR A 59 51.13 42.87 18.52
C THR A 59 51.49 42.98 17.04
N THR A 60 52.57 43.70 16.72
CA THR A 60 53.12 43.78 15.35
C THR A 60 53.45 42.40 14.79
N GLY A 61 53.92 41.47 15.63
CA GLY A 61 54.17 40.07 15.27
C GLY A 61 52.92 39.32 14.81
N THR A 62 51.76 39.60 15.41
CA THR A 62 50.47 39.02 15.00
C THR A 62 50.06 39.48 13.61
N ILE A 63 50.27 40.75 13.26
CA ILE A 63 49.99 41.27 11.93
C ILE A 63 50.94 40.69 10.87
N TYR A 64 52.23 40.54 11.18
CA TYR A 64 53.16 39.86 10.27
C TYR A 64 52.82 38.37 10.07
N GLU A 65 52.28 37.70 11.08
CA GLU A 65 51.77 36.32 10.95
C GLU A 65 50.52 36.27 10.06
N TRP A 66 49.61 37.24 10.18
CA TRP A 66 48.45 37.39 9.30
C TRP A 66 48.86 37.61 7.84
N ILE A 67 49.81 38.51 7.58
CA ILE A 67 50.35 38.76 6.23
C ILE A 67 50.97 37.47 5.65
N ARG A 68 51.78 36.75 6.44
CA ARG A 68 52.37 35.46 6.02
C ARG A 68 51.32 34.41 5.68
N ARG A 69 50.26 34.29 6.49
CA ARG A 69 49.16 33.33 6.23
C ARG A 69 48.38 33.66 4.98
N TYR A 70 48.11 34.95 4.75
CA TYR A 70 47.38 35.45 3.60
C TYR A 70 48.17 35.24 2.30
N GLN A 71 49.47 35.55 2.30
CA GLN A 71 50.34 35.35 1.13
C GLN A 71 50.57 33.86 0.81
N LYS A 72 50.66 32.98 1.82
CA LYS A 72 50.93 31.55 1.63
C LYS A 72 49.71 30.73 1.16
N ASN A 73 48.48 31.16 1.47
CA ASN A 73 47.25 30.40 1.20
C ASN A 73 46.30 31.13 0.23
N SER A 74 46.84 31.51 -0.92
CA SER A 74 46.07 32.01 -2.07
C SER A 74 45.23 33.28 -1.81
N GLN A 75 45.62 34.14 -0.86
CA GLN A 75 45.01 35.46 -0.64
C GLN A 75 43.49 35.42 -0.44
N SER A 76 43.01 34.45 0.34
CA SER A 76 41.57 34.19 0.50
C SER A 76 41.10 34.36 1.95
N VAL A 77 39.88 34.89 2.14
CA VAL A 77 39.25 35.05 3.47
C VAL A 77 39.25 33.78 4.35
N PRO A 78 39.06 32.54 3.80
CA PRO A 78 39.11 31.31 4.60
C PRO A 78 40.41 31.08 5.37
N CYS A 79 41.55 31.59 4.90
CA CYS A 79 42.83 31.37 5.58
C CYS A 79 42.98 32.20 6.87
N MET A 80 42.12 33.21 7.05
CA MET A 80 42.12 34.15 8.18
C MET A 80 41.13 33.77 9.29
N VAL A 81 40.42 32.65 9.12
CA VAL A 81 39.49 32.09 10.11
C VAL A 81 40.27 31.50 11.29
N ASP A 82 39.93 31.91 12.51
CA ASP A 82 40.61 31.41 13.71
C ASP A 82 40.49 29.88 13.84
N ARG A 83 41.64 29.23 14.00
CA ARG A 83 41.71 27.80 14.29
C ARG A 83 41.54 27.62 15.81
N THR A 84 40.56 26.83 16.21
CA THR A 84 40.44 26.41 17.62
C THR A 84 41.59 25.44 17.95
N PRO A 85 42.36 25.67 19.01
CA PRO A 85 43.38 24.72 19.46
C PRO A 85 42.72 23.39 19.86
N GLY A 86 43.19 22.30 19.28
CA GLY A 86 42.71 20.95 19.57
C GLY A 86 42.79 20.02 18.35
N PRO A 87 42.64 18.70 18.57
CA PRO A 87 42.48 17.75 17.48
C PRO A 87 41.29 18.15 16.61
N GLU A 88 41.44 18.07 15.28
CA GLU A 88 40.39 18.48 14.34
C GLU A 88 39.05 17.85 14.73
N LYS A 89 37.96 18.62 14.71
CA LYS A 89 36.61 18.08 14.95
C LYS A 89 36.35 16.98 13.92
N GLY A 90 36.30 15.73 14.38
CA GLY A 90 36.15 14.55 13.53
C GLY A 90 37.42 13.72 13.34
N SER A 91 38.57 14.14 13.90
CA SER A 91 39.76 13.30 13.95
C SER A 91 39.54 12.16 14.96
N VAL A 92 39.41 10.94 14.43
CA VAL A 92 39.18 9.73 15.22
C VAL A 92 40.47 8.93 15.23
N LYS A 93 41.27 9.04 16.31
CA LYS A 93 42.34 8.06 16.59
C LYS A 93 41.70 6.83 17.24
N PHE A 94 40.91 6.07 16.48
CA PHE A 94 40.45 4.75 16.92
C PHE A 94 41.37 3.69 16.30
N PRO A 95 42.13 2.92 17.10
CA PRO A 95 43.06 1.94 16.56
C PRO A 95 42.37 0.93 15.63
N GLN A 96 42.93 0.70 14.45
CA GLN A 96 42.36 -0.21 13.44
C GLN A 96 42.15 -1.63 13.98
N LYS A 97 43.00 -2.07 14.92
CA LYS A 97 42.85 -3.34 15.64
C LYS A 97 41.56 -3.42 16.47
N GLN A 98 41.15 -2.34 17.11
CA GLN A 98 39.90 -2.29 17.90
C GLN A 98 38.66 -2.24 17.00
N GLU A 99 38.81 -1.70 15.78
CA GLU A 99 37.71 -1.64 14.82
C GLU A 99 37.33 -3.01 14.27
N ALA A 100 38.33 -3.85 14.01
CA ALA A 100 38.12 -5.25 13.64
C ALA A 100 37.36 -6.04 14.74
N ILE A 101 37.65 -5.75 16.02
CA ILE A 101 36.99 -6.43 17.15
C ILE A 101 35.50 -6.08 17.24
N ILE A 102 35.11 -4.85 16.94
CA ILE A 102 33.70 -4.46 16.91
C ILE A 102 32.94 -5.25 15.84
N ALA A 103 33.52 -5.42 14.64
CA ALA A 103 32.93 -6.22 13.58
C ALA A 103 32.84 -7.72 13.96
N ASP A 104 33.87 -8.26 14.61
CA ASP A 104 33.89 -9.64 15.12
C ASP A 104 32.83 -9.85 16.21
N ALA A 105 32.70 -8.94 17.17
CA ALA A 105 31.70 -8.98 18.24
C ALA A 105 30.28 -9.07 17.66
N VAL A 106 29.97 -8.22 16.67
CA VAL A 106 28.67 -8.22 15.99
C VAL A 106 28.44 -9.53 15.24
N LYS A 107 29.48 -10.11 14.63
CA LYS A 107 29.39 -11.40 13.93
C LYS A 107 29.10 -12.54 14.91
N GLN A 108 29.74 -12.55 16.09
CA GLN A 108 29.50 -13.57 17.12
C GLN A 108 28.09 -13.47 17.71
N LEU A 109 27.62 -12.26 18.05
CA LEU A 109 26.26 -12.05 18.55
C LEU A 109 25.19 -12.56 17.56
N ARG A 110 25.40 -12.31 16.26
CA ARG A 110 24.49 -12.80 15.21
C ARG A 110 24.52 -14.31 15.05
N LYS A 111 25.70 -14.95 15.13
CA LYS A 111 25.81 -16.41 15.11
C LYS A 111 25.05 -17.06 16.27
N ARG A 112 25.03 -16.42 17.45
CA ARG A 112 24.25 -16.85 18.62
C ARG A 112 22.76 -16.48 18.55
N GLY A 113 22.27 -15.95 17.44
CA GLY A 113 20.86 -15.56 17.24
C GLY A 113 20.42 -14.29 18.00
N GLN A 114 21.34 -13.56 18.63
CA GLN A 114 21.02 -12.38 19.43
C GLN A 114 21.01 -11.10 18.60
N LYS A 115 20.08 -10.18 18.89
CA LYS A 115 20.04 -8.85 18.25
C LYS A 115 21.17 -7.97 18.78
N PRO A 116 22.07 -7.45 17.93
CA PRO A 116 23.21 -6.66 18.37
C PRO A 116 22.75 -5.25 18.79
N LYS A 117 22.48 -5.07 20.09
CA LYS A 117 22.29 -3.76 20.73
C LYS A 117 23.65 -3.18 21.13
N ILE A 118 23.77 -1.85 21.20
CA ILE A 118 25.04 -1.17 21.54
C ILE A 118 25.62 -1.64 22.87
N SER A 119 24.78 -1.89 23.89
CA SER A 119 25.20 -2.45 25.18
C SER A 119 25.85 -3.83 25.01
N LYS A 120 25.15 -4.76 24.35
CA LYS A 120 25.64 -6.12 24.12
C LYS A 120 26.90 -6.16 23.24
N ILE A 121 27.03 -5.25 22.29
CA ILE A 121 28.26 -5.11 21.51
C ILE A 121 29.41 -4.70 22.43
N ALA A 122 29.20 -3.75 23.36
CA ALA A 122 30.25 -3.32 24.28
C ALA A 122 30.69 -4.44 25.24
N ASP A 123 29.74 -5.23 25.74
CA ASP A 123 30.03 -6.39 26.59
C ASP A 123 30.91 -7.40 25.83
N GLU A 124 30.51 -7.78 24.62
CA GLU A 124 31.24 -8.75 23.79
C GLU A 124 32.61 -8.22 23.33
N VAL A 125 32.73 -6.93 23.03
CA VAL A 125 34.01 -6.28 22.71
C VAL A 125 34.96 -6.34 23.91
N SER A 126 34.48 -6.13 25.13
CA SER A 126 35.30 -6.25 26.35
C SER A 126 35.83 -7.67 26.53
N VAL A 127 34.98 -8.68 26.32
CA VAL A 127 35.37 -10.10 26.35
C VAL A 127 36.43 -10.41 25.30
N LEU A 128 36.22 -9.99 24.04
CA LEU A 128 37.14 -10.26 22.95
C LEU A 128 38.48 -9.52 23.10
N CYS A 129 38.48 -8.30 23.63
CA CYS A 129 39.71 -7.57 23.93
C CYS A 129 40.54 -8.27 25.01
N LYS A 130 39.89 -8.81 26.06
CA LYS A 130 40.57 -9.60 27.09
C LYS A 130 41.17 -10.89 26.52
N GLN A 131 40.41 -11.62 25.71
CA GLN A 131 40.89 -12.87 25.09
C GLN A 131 42.06 -12.65 24.12
N LYS A 132 42.07 -11.53 23.39
CA LYS A 132 43.12 -11.20 22.42
C LYS A 132 44.26 -10.36 23.03
N ASN A 133 44.27 -10.12 24.34
CA ASN A 133 45.26 -9.28 25.03
C ASN A 133 45.43 -7.88 24.41
N ILE A 134 44.32 -7.23 24.04
CA ILE A 134 44.32 -5.92 23.39
C ILE A 134 44.02 -4.83 24.43
N SER A 135 45.02 -3.98 24.65
CA SER A 135 44.95 -2.82 25.55
C SER A 135 45.12 -1.51 24.78
N PRO A 136 44.41 -0.42 25.16
CA PRO A 136 43.40 -0.34 26.21
C PRO A 136 42.04 -0.92 25.79
N ILE A 137 41.26 -1.44 26.74
CA ILE A 137 39.88 -1.89 26.49
C ILE A 137 38.98 -0.66 26.24
N PRO A 138 38.27 -0.59 25.11
CA PRO A 138 37.38 0.54 24.84
C PRO A 138 36.22 0.59 25.84
N SER A 139 35.96 1.77 26.42
CA SER A 139 34.78 1.99 27.27
C SER A 139 33.48 1.99 26.46
N TYR A 140 32.35 1.71 27.11
CA TYR A 140 31.01 1.80 26.50
C TYR A 140 30.79 3.13 25.76
N SER A 141 31.17 4.26 26.38
CA SER A 141 31.06 5.60 25.79
C SER A 141 31.87 5.73 24.50
N THR A 142 33.05 5.11 24.44
CA THR A 142 33.91 5.10 23.24
C THR A 142 33.27 4.30 22.11
N ILE A 143 32.74 3.11 22.42
CA ILE A 143 32.07 2.24 21.44
C ILE A 143 30.78 2.90 20.93
N ARG A 144 29.96 3.47 21.82
CA ARG A 144 28.75 4.21 21.47
C ARG A 144 29.06 5.40 20.56
N ARG A 145 30.09 6.18 20.88
CA ARG A 145 30.53 7.32 20.06
C ARG A 145 31.01 6.85 18.68
N ARG A 146 31.77 5.76 18.62
CA ARG A 146 32.25 5.18 17.35
C ARG A 146 31.11 4.67 16.46
N ILE A 147 30.13 3.97 17.03
CA ILE A 147 28.97 3.47 16.29
C ILE A 147 28.10 4.64 15.80
N LYS A 148 27.93 5.70 16.60
CA LYS A 148 27.21 6.91 16.20
C LYS A 148 27.94 7.75 15.14
N SER A 149 29.27 7.67 15.07
CA SER A 149 30.05 8.39 14.05
C SER A 149 30.09 7.68 12.70
N LEU A 150 29.61 6.43 12.62
CA LEU A 150 29.49 5.73 11.33
C LEU A 150 28.41 6.38 10.46
N PRO A 151 28.56 6.33 9.12
CA PRO A 151 27.49 6.70 8.21
C PRO A 151 26.20 5.95 8.55
N PRO A 152 25.00 6.57 8.44
CA PRO A 152 23.73 5.95 8.81
C PRO A 152 23.50 4.56 8.19
N ALA A 153 23.94 4.37 6.94
CA ALA A 153 23.91 3.09 6.25
C ALA A 153 24.71 1.99 6.96
N MET A 154 25.95 2.29 7.34
CA MET A 154 26.82 1.35 8.04
C MET A 154 26.34 1.08 9.47
N GLN A 155 25.77 2.09 10.15
CA GLN A 155 25.17 1.93 11.47
C GLN A 155 23.99 0.95 11.43
N THR A 156 23.06 1.15 10.49
CA THR A 156 21.94 0.22 10.29
C THR A 156 22.43 -1.16 9.86
N GLU A 157 23.49 -1.25 9.06
CA GLU A 157 24.06 -2.54 8.66
C GLU A 157 24.63 -3.30 9.85
N LEU A 158 25.29 -2.60 10.77
CA LEU A 158 25.88 -3.15 11.99
C LEU A 158 24.81 -3.63 12.98
N LEU A 159 23.75 -2.86 13.19
CA LEU A 159 22.73 -3.14 14.21
C LEU A 159 21.57 -4.02 13.69
N GLU A 160 21.12 -3.78 12.45
CA GLU A 160 19.91 -4.37 11.89
C GLU A 160 20.17 -5.31 10.71
N GLY A 161 21.39 -5.32 10.18
CA GLY A 161 21.82 -6.22 9.11
C GLY A 161 21.82 -5.60 7.71
N LYS A 162 22.53 -6.27 6.80
CA LYS A 162 22.76 -5.83 5.41
C LYS A 162 21.46 -5.55 4.65
N THR A 163 20.45 -6.40 4.78
CA THR A 163 19.19 -6.27 4.04
C THR A 163 18.42 -5.02 4.47
N LYS A 164 18.29 -4.78 5.78
CA LYS A 164 17.59 -3.59 6.31
C LYS A 164 18.34 -2.30 6.00
N ALA A 165 19.67 -2.31 6.12
CA ALA A 165 20.50 -1.18 5.74
C ALA A 165 20.38 -0.85 4.25
N LYS A 166 20.43 -1.88 3.40
CA LYS A 166 20.25 -1.75 1.96
C LYS A 166 18.86 -1.20 1.63
N ASN A 167 17.80 -1.61 2.32
CA ASN A 167 16.45 -1.10 2.07
C ASN A 167 16.26 0.34 2.57
N LYS A 168 16.76 0.67 3.76
CA LYS A 168 16.58 1.97 4.43
C LYS A 168 17.44 3.09 3.84
N HIS A 169 18.67 2.76 3.45
CA HIS A 169 19.68 3.74 3.01
C HIS A 169 20.09 3.59 1.54
N ARG A 170 19.33 2.83 0.74
CA ARG A 170 19.57 2.76 -0.71
C ARG A 170 19.44 4.16 -1.30
N ARG A 171 20.45 4.58 -2.08
CA ARG A 171 20.23 5.64 -3.07
C ARG A 171 19.19 5.10 -4.07
N ILE A 172 18.03 5.74 -4.13
CA ILE A 172 16.92 5.37 -5.01
C ILE A 172 17.41 5.55 -6.46
N LYS A 173 17.90 4.47 -7.10
CA LYS A 173 18.19 4.47 -8.54
C LYS A 173 16.86 4.49 -9.28
N LYS A 174 16.65 5.53 -10.11
CA LYS A 174 15.54 5.78 -11.07
C LYS A 174 14.23 5.05 -10.73
N GLN A 175 13.27 5.79 -10.20
CA GLN A 175 11.86 5.39 -10.19
C GLN A 175 11.44 5.06 -11.64
N TYR A 176 10.60 4.04 -11.82
CA TYR A 176 9.85 3.88 -13.07
C TYR A 176 9.00 5.14 -13.25
N GLN A 177 9.41 6.01 -14.16
CA GLN A 177 8.68 7.22 -14.49
C GLN A 177 7.86 6.92 -15.74
N ALA A 178 6.55 6.97 -15.58
CA ALA A 178 5.66 7.13 -16.70
C ALA A 178 5.65 8.63 -17.09
N SER A 179 5.45 8.90 -18.37
CA SER A 179 5.50 10.22 -19.00
C SER A 179 4.09 10.75 -19.32
N HIS A 180 3.12 9.86 -19.46
CA HIS A 180 1.71 10.20 -19.68
C HIS A 180 0.79 9.21 -18.92
N PRO A 181 -0.49 9.57 -18.67
CA PRO A 181 -1.45 8.65 -18.08
C PRO A 181 -1.59 7.38 -18.91
N LEU A 182 -1.89 6.25 -18.26
CA LEU A 182 -2.08 4.93 -18.84
C LEU A 182 -0.83 4.35 -19.54
N GLU A 183 0.33 4.99 -19.42
CA GLU A 183 1.57 4.37 -19.89
C GLU A 183 1.87 3.11 -19.08
N ILE A 184 1.90 3.23 -17.75
CA ILE A 184 2.26 2.13 -16.86
C ILE A 184 1.22 2.05 -15.75
N VAL A 185 0.51 0.94 -15.70
CA VAL A 185 -0.43 0.60 -14.63
C VAL A 185 0.16 -0.52 -13.77
N GLN A 186 0.17 -0.33 -12.45
CA GLN A 186 0.54 -1.38 -11.51
C GLN A 186 -0.71 -2.07 -10.96
N LEU A 187 -0.68 -3.40 -10.90
CA LEU A 187 -1.72 -4.21 -10.26
C LEU A 187 -1.14 -5.03 -9.10
N ASP A 188 -1.94 -5.14 -8.05
CA ASP A 188 -1.66 -5.98 -6.90
C ASP A 188 -2.95 -6.40 -6.19
N HIS A 189 -2.85 -7.46 -5.40
CA HIS A 189 -3.96 -8.03 -4.64
C HIS A 189 -3.66 -7.93 -3.14
N THR A 190 -4.67 -7.62 -2.34
CA THR A 190 -4.58 -7.65 -0.88
C THR A 190 -5.80 -8.33 -0.29
N LEU A 191 -5.60 -9.06 0.81
CA LEU A 191 -6.72 -9.48 1.65
C LEU A 191 -7.16 -8.26 2.46
N VAL A 192 -8.44 -7.92 2.40
CA VAL A 192 -8.98 -6.73 3.09
C VAL A 192 -9.05 -7.01 4.58
N ASP A 193 -8.65 -6.06 5.43
CA ASP A 193 -8.74 -6.15 6.89
C ASP A 193 -10.17 -5.87 7.42
N GLU A 194 -11.19 -6.41 6.75
CA GLU A 194 -12.62 -6.24 7.07
C GLU A 194 -13.32 -7.58 6.92
N ILE A 195 -14.06 -7.99 7.95
CA ILE A 195 -15.02 -9.08 7.84
C ILE A 195 -16.29 -8.49 7.25
N VAL A 196 -16.77 -9.04 6.14
CA VAL A 196 -18.08 -8.67 5.58
C VAL A 196 -19.11 -9.73 5.94
N VAL A 197 -20.37 -9.29 6.03
CA VAL A 197 -21.50 -10.15 6.33
C VAL A 197 -22.24 -10.60 5.08
N ASP A 198 -23.02 -11.65 5.23
CA ASP A 198 -23.98 -12.08 4.23
C ASP A 198 -25.14 -11.09 4.11
N ARG A 199 -25.61 -10.89 2.87
CA ARG A 199 -26.67 -9.92 2.56
C ARG A 199 -27.98 -10.24 3.27
N MET A 200 -28.27 -11.52 3.51
CA MET A 200 -29.57 -11.97 4.00
C MET A 200 -29.58 -12.11 5.53
N ASN A 201 -28.69 -12.90 6.16
CA ASN A 201 -28.69 -13.05 7.63
C ASN A 201 -27.79 -12.07 8.39
N ARG A 202 -26.98 -11.27 7.69
CA ARG A 202 -25.97 -10.40 8.32
C ARG A 202 -25.03 -11.16 9.24
N GLN A 203 -24.71 -12.42 8.91
CA GLN A 203 -23.69 -13.22 9.58
C GLN A 203 -22.34 -12.99 8.91
N PRO A 204 -21.24 -12.94 9.67
CA PRO A 204 -19.88 -12.93 9.14
C PRO A 204 -19.64 -14.03 8.10
N ILE A 205 -19.27 -13.66 6.86
CA ILE A 205 -18.84 -14.62 5.83
C ILE A 205 -17.32 -14.76 5.87
N GLY A 206 -16.62 -13.65 6.09
CA GLY A 206 -15.16 -13.60 6.08
C GLY A 206 -14.62 -12.38 5.35
N ARG A 207 -13.34 -12.46 5.00
CA ARG A 207 -12.58 -11.33 4.46
C ARG A 207 -12.47 -11.43 2.93
N PRO A 208 -12.84 -10.38 2.17
CA PRO A 208 -12.72 -10.39 0.73
C PRO A 208 -11.28 -10.06 0.28
N TRP A 209 -10.93 -10.50 -0.93
CA TRP A 209 -9.75 -10.06 -1.65
C TRP A 209 -10.07 -8.84 -2.50
N LEU A 210 -9.21 -7.83 -2.42
CA LEU A 210 -9.27 -6.61 -3.23
C LEU A 210 -8.10 -6.57 -4.20
N THR A 211 -8.40 -6.40 -5.48
CA THR A 211 -7.43 -6.11 -6.54
C THR A 211 -7.53 -4.64 -6.89
N LEU A 212 -6.40 -3.94 -6.94
CA LEU A 212 -6.35 -2.53 -7.35
C LEU A 212 -5.42 -2.36 -8.55
N ALA A 213 -5.78 -1.40 -9.41
CA ALA A 213 -4.96 -0.96 -10.52
C ALA A 213 -4.67 0.54 -10.39
N ILE A 214 -3.39 0.91 -10.29
CA ILE A 214 -2.94 2.31 -10.15
C ILE A 214 -2.13 2.75 -11.37
N ASP A 215 -2.48 3.89 -11.94
CA ASP A 215 -1.66 4.57 -12.96
C ASP A 215 -0.46 5.26 -12.32
N ILE A 216 0.74 4.96 -12.81
CA ILE A 216 1.99 5.43 -12.18
C ILE A 216 2.24 6.92 -12.42
N PHE A 217 1.79 7.44 -13.56
CA PHE A 217 1.96 8.85 -13.91
C PHE A 217 1.11 9.76 -13.01
N SER A 218 -0.20 9.51 -12.99
CA SER A 218 -1.20 10.32 -12.29
C SER A 218 -1.40 9.94 -10.84
N ARG A 219 -1.01 8.73 -10.42
CA ARG A 219 -1.37 8.12 -9.12
C ARG A 219 -2.84 7.75 -8.99
N SER A 220 -3.64 7.90 -10.05
CA SER A 220 -5.06 7.57 -10.02
C SER A 220 -5.27 6.07 -9.95
N ILE A 221 -6.23 5.67 -9.15
CA ILE A 221 -6.80 4.33 -9.21
C ILE A 221 -7.67 4.28 -10.47
N VAL A 222 -7.28 3.43 -11.42
CA VAL A 222 -7.94 3.31 -12.72
C VAL A 222 -8.93 2.16 -12.74
N GLY A 223 -8.73 1.14 -11.92
CA GLY A 223 -9.67 0.02 -11.80
C GLY A 223 -9.50 -0.78 -10.53
N TYR A 224 -10.49 -1.63 -10.27
CA TYR A 224 -10.54 -2.49 -9.08
C TYR A 224 -11.30 -3.78 -9.36
N TYR A 225 -11.19 -4.73 -8.44
CA TYR A 225 -12.06 -5.90 -8.38
C TYR A 225 -12.08 -6.47 -6.96
N ILE A 226 -13.25 -6.85 -6.46
CA ILE A 226 -13.43 -7.43 -5.13
C ILE A 226 -14.17 -8.76 -5.19
N SER A 227 -13.69 -9.75 -4.43
CA SER A 227 -14.33 -11.07 -4.32
C SER A 227 -13.84 -11.86 -3.11
N PHE A 228 -14.63 -12.81 -2.61
CA PHE A 228 -14.14 -13.80 -1.65
C PHE A 228 -13.18 -14.84 -2.26
N GLU A 229 -13.16 -14.96 -3.58
CA GLU A 229 -12.25 -15.88 -4.24
C GLU A 229 -10.80 -15.40 -4.11
N HIS A 230 -9.88 -16.34 -3.90
CA HIS A 230 -8.46 -16.05 -3.98
C HIS A 230 -8.10 -15.45 -5.36
N PRO A 231 -7.11 -14.54 -5.42
CA PRO A 231 -6.66 -13.93 -6.66
C PRO A 231 -6.37 -14.98 -7.74
N SER A 232 -6.86 -14.71 -8.94
CA SER A 232 -6.74 -15.60 -10.09
C SER A 232 -6.59 -14.77 -11.36
N SER A 233 -6.28 -15.42 -12.48
CA SER A 233 -6.22 -14.71 -13.77
C SER A 233 -7.55 -14.05 -14.13
N ALA A 234 -8.67 -14.60 -13.66
CA ALA A 234 -10.00 -14.03 -13.83
C ALA A 234 -10.19 -12.74 -13.02
N SER A 235 -9.69 -12.67 -11.78
CA SER A 235 -9.81 -11.45 -10.97
C SER A 235 -8.97 -10.31 -11.55
N VAL A 236 -7.77 -10.64 -12.05
CA VAL A 236 -6.91 -9.71 -12.79
C VAL A 236 -7.59 -9.21 -14.07
N ALA A 237 -8.19 -10.13 -14.83
CA ALA A 237 -8.93 -9.83 -16.05
C ALA A 237 -10.06 -8.82 -15.83
N VAL A 238 -10.89 -9.05 -14.81
CA VAL A 238 -11.99 -8.15 -14.46
C VAL A 238 -11.45 -6.78 -14.04
N CYS A 239 -10.37 -6.74 -13.26
CA CYS A 239 -9.76 -5.47 -12.84
C CYS A 239 -9.19 -4.68 -14.04
N ILE A 240 -8.55 -5.35 -15.01
CA ILE A 240 -8.05 -4.72 -16.24
C ILE A 240 -9.21 -4.20 -17.09
N ALA A 241 -10.25 -5.02 -17.29
CA ALA A 241 -11.42 -4.59 -18.05
C ALA A 241 -12.11 -3.41 -17.38
N ASN A 242 -12.27 -3.45 -16.05
CA ASN A 242 -12.76 -2.33 -15.27
C ASN A 242 -11.88 -1.09 -15.49
N ALA A 243 -10.55 -1.24 -15.51
CA ALA A 243 -9.63 -0.13 -15.76
C ALA A 243 -9.76 0.50 -17.16
N ILE A 244 -10.03 -0.33 -18.18
CA ILE A 244 -10.16 0.12 -19.57
C ILE A 244 -11.53 0.75 -19.83
N LEU A 245 -12.60 0.15 -19.30
CA LEU A 245 -13.98 0.55 -19.59
C LEU A 245 -14.39 1.84 -18.86
N PRO A 246 -15.33 2.61 -19.42
CA PRO A 246 -15.95 3.75 -18.75
C PRO A 246 -16.57 3.35 -17.41
N LYS A 247 -16.46 4.22 -16.41
CA LYS A 247 -16.96 3.94 -15.05
C LYS A 247 -18.44 4.27 -14.85
N ARG A 248 -19.11 4.90 -15.81
CA ARG A 248 -20.52 5.31 -15.67
C ARG A 248 -21.46 4.13 -15.34
N PRO A 249 -21.40 2.98 -16.04
CA PRO A 249 -22.29 1.85 -15.73
C PRO A 249 -22.12 1.30 -14.31
N ILE A 250 -20.88 1.25 -13.79
CA ILE A 250 -20.64 0.74 -12.43
C ILE A 250 -21.07 1.75 -11.36
N LEU A 251 -20.97 3.05 -11.62
CA LEU A 251 -21.48 4.07 -10.71
C LEU A 251 -23.01 4.00 -10.60
N GLU A 252 -23.69 3.87 -11.75
CA GLU A 252 -25.15 3.69 -11.81
C GLU A 252 -25.61 2.41 -11.10
N GLN A 253 -24.89 1.30 -11.29
CA GLN A 253 -25.17 0.03 -10.62
C GLN A 253 -25.19 0.16 -9.07
N PHE A 254 -24.36 1.04 -8.51
CA PHE A 254 -24.27 1.27 -7.08
C PHE A 254 -25.06 2.50 -6.61
N GLU A 255 -25.95 3.03 -7.46
CA GLU A 255 -26.78 4.21 -7.15
C GLU A 255 -25.91 5.41 -6.72
N LEU A 256 -24.78 5.60 -7.40
CA LEU A 256 -23.92 6.76 -7.26
C LEU A 256 -24.26 7.72 -8.39
N ASP A 257 -24.83 8.86 -8.02
CA ASP A 257 -25.34 9.87 -8.94
C ASP A 257 -24.23 10.56 -9.78
N GLU A 258 -24.64 11.56 -10.56
CA GLU A 258 -23.75 12.33 -11.42
C GLU A 258 -22.70 13.16 -10.67
N HIS A 259 -22.88 13.44 -9.37
CA HIS A 259 -21.90 14.15 -8.56
C HIS A 259 -20.65 13.28 -8.28
N PHE A 260 -20.78 11.96 -8.36
CA PHE A 260 -19.65 11.05 -8.32
C PHE A 260 -18.99 10.94 -9.70
N THR A 261 -17.75 11.45 -9.78
CA THR A 261 -16.95 11.42 -11.02
C THR A 261 -15.74 10.52 -10.89
N TRP A 262 -15.64 9.56 -11.81
CA TRP A 262 -14.48 8.69 -11.98
C TRP A 262 -14.10 8.54 -13.46
N PRO A 263 -13.43 9.54 -14.06
CA PRO A 263 -13.11 9.58 -15.49
C PRO A 263 -11.89 8.73 -15.85
N CYS A 264 -11.35 7.97 -14.90
CA CYS A 264 -10.15 7.19 -15.10
C CYS A 264 -10.46 5.92 -15.89
N SER A 265 -10.46 6.01 -17.21
CA SER A 265 -10.67 4.88 -18.13
C SER A 265 -9.77 5.00 -19.34
N GLY A 266 -9.36 3.85 -19.87
CA GLY A 266 -8.65 3.76 -21.14
C GLY A 266 -7.66 2.60 -21.20
N LYS A 267 -7.16 2.34 -22.39
CA LYS A 267 -6.24 1.23 -22.66
C LYS A 267 -4.81 1.56 -22.24
N MET A 268 -4.24 0.80 -21.31
CA MET A 268 -2.86 0.99 -20.87
C MET A 268 -1.82 0.38 -21.80
N LYS A 269 -0.60 0.95 -21.85
CA LYS A 269 0.51 0.39 -22.64
C LYS A 269 1.22 -0.75 -21.92
N PHE A 270 1.48 -0.58 -20.63
CA PHE A 270 2.21 -1.54 -19.81
C PHE A 270 1.43 -1.89 -18.55
N ILE A 271 1.30 -3.19 -18.29
CA ILE A 271 0.84 -3.70 -17.00
C ILE A 271 2.05 -4.23 -16.24
N HIS A 272 2.23 -3.73 -15.03
CA HIS A 272 3.30 -4.13 -14.15
C HIS A 272 2.75 -4.84 -12.91
N THR A 273 3.25 -6.03 -12.65
CA THR A 273 2.70 -6.89 -11.61
C THR A 273 3.77 -7.81 -11.01
N ASP A 274 3.46 -8.39 -9.85
CA ASP A 274 4.28 -9.43 -9.25
C ASP A 274 4.26 -10.75 -10.05
N ARG A 275 5.23 -11.63 -9.76
CA ARG A 275 5.40 -12.91 -10.46
C ARG A 275 4.41 -14.00 -10.03
N ALA A 276 3.26 -13.62 -9.44
CA ALA A 276 2.26 -14.56 -8.96
C ALA A 276 1.69 -15.41 -10.11
N LYS A 277 1.12 -16.58 -9.79
CA LYS A 277 0.77 -17.61 -10.80
C LYS A 277 -0.33 -17.12 -11.74
N GLU A 278 -1.27 -16.35 -11.21
CA GLU A 278 -2.38 -15.69 -11.89
C GLU A 278 -1.90 -14.80 -13.06
N PHE A 279 -0.79 -14.10 -12.92
CA PHE A 279 -0.22 -13.24 -13.96
C PHE A 279 0.56 -14.01 -15.04
N LYS A 280 0.76 -15.32 -14.86
CA LYS A 280 1.39 -16.20 -15.85
C LYS A 280 0.38 -16.94 -16.73
N ALA A 281 -0.91 -16.87 -16.40
CA ALA A 281 -1.96 -17.57 -17.11
C ALA A 281 -2.00 -17.20 -18.60
N ALA A 282 -2.23 -18.20 -19.47
CA ALA A 282 -2.23 -18.02 -20.91
C ALA A 282 -3.32 -17.04 -21.37
N ALA A 283 -4.53 -17.14 -20.83
CA ALA A 283 -5.65 -16.25 -21.18
C ALA A 283 -5.32 -14.77 -20.96
N LEU A 284 -4.69 -14.43 -19.84
CA LEU A 284 -4.26 -13.06 -19.55
C LEU A 284 -3.22 -12.57 -20.55
N LYS A 285 -2.22 -13.39 -20.88
CA LYS A 285 -1.18 -13.03 -21.86
C LYS A 285 -1.77 -12.81 -23.25
N ILE A 286 -2.69 -13.67 -23.67
CA ILE A 286 -3.39 -13.56 -24.97
C ILE A 286 -4.23 -12.29 -25.01
N GLY A 287 -5.04 -12.03 -23.98
CA GLY A 287 -5.83 -10.79 -23.88
C GLY A 287 -4.96 -9.55 -23.93
N CYS A 288 -3.86 -9.53 -23.17
CA CYS A 288 -2.89 -8.44 -23.23
C CYS A 288 -2.29 -8.27 -24.64
N LEU A 289 -1.88 -9.37 -25.29
CA LEU A 289 -1.30 -9.32 -26.65
C LEU A 289 -2.29 -8.77 -27.68
N LYS A 290 -3.53 -9.27 -27.66
CA LYS A 290 -4.62 -8.86 -28.56
C LYS A 290 -4.93 -7.37 -28.45
N HIS A 291 -4.83 -6.82 -27.24
CA HIS A 291 -5.06 -5.40 -26.98
C HIS A 291 -3.78 -4.54 -27.07
N SER A 292 -2.65 -5.10 -27.50
CA SER A 292 -1.34 -4.42 -27.55
C SER A 292 -0.86 -3.90 -26.20
N ILE A 293 -1.21 -4.60 -25.12
CA ILE A 293 -0.80 -4.33 -23.75
C ILE A 293 0.41 -5.21 -23.41
N LYS A 294 1.50 -4.58 -22.98
CA LYS A 294 2.73 -5.30 -22.61
C LYS A 294 2.73 -5.65 -21.13
N LEU A 295 2.74 -6.94 -20.81
CA LEU A 295 2.84 -7.43 -19.45
C LEU A 295 4.31 -7.50 -18.99
N ILE A 296 4.66 -6.71 -17.97
CA ILE A 296 5.99 -6.66 -17.37
C ILE A 296 5.93 -7.28 -15.98
N LEU A 297 6.62 -8.41 -15.80
CA LEU A 297 6.75 -9.07 -14.50
C LEU A 297 7.94 -8.50 -13.71
N ARG A 298 7.70 -8.10 -12.46
CA ARG A 298 8.74 -7.60 -11.55
C ARG A 298 9.93 -8.57 -11.42
N PRO A 299 11.19 -8.12 -11.48
CA PRO A 299 12.35 -8.96 -11.15
C PRO A 299 12.25 -9.52 -9.71
N PRO A 300 12.84 -10.69 -9.41
CA PRO A 300 12.82 -11.24 -8.05
C PRO A 300 13.48 -10.30 -7.04
N LYS A 301 12.88 -10.15 -5.85
CA LYS A 301 13.46 -9.45 -4.68
C LYS A 301 13.75 -7.96 -4.91
N THR A 302 12.87 -7.25 -5.62
CA THR A 302 13.00 -5.79 -5.82
C THR A 302 11.79 -5.03 -5.27
N PRO A 303 11.77 -4.70 -3.95
CA PRO A 303 10.64 -4.03 -3.28
C PRO A 303 10.26 -2.68 -3.91
N HIS A 304 11.24 -1.95 -4.45
CA HIS A 304 11.03 -0.61 -5.00
C HIS A 304 10.08 -0.54 -6.19
N PHE A 305 9.84 -1.69 -6.84
CA PHE A 305 9.01 -1.79 -8.03
C PHE A 305 7.51 -1.82 -7.68
N GLY A 306 7.14 -2.10 -6.42
CA GLY A 306 5.76 -2.11 -5.93
C GLY A 306 5.38 -0.93 -5.02
N GLY A 307 6.32 -0.05 -4.67
CA GLY A 307 6.11 0.96 -3.63
C GLY A 307 5.00 1.99 -3.88
N HIS A 308 4.44 2.06 -5.09
CA HIS A 308 3.29 2.90 -5.39
C HIS A 308 1.99 2.20 -5.01
N ILE A 309 1.78 0.97 -5.50
CA ILE A 309 0.60 0.19 -5.16
C ILE A 309 0.60 -0.26 -3.70
N GLU A 310 1.75 -0.58 -3.11
CA GLU A 310 1.87 -0.89 -1.68
C GLU A 310 1.42 0.30 -0.80
N ARG A 311 1.81 1.54 -1.15
CA ARG A 311 1.39 2.74 -0.44
C ARG A 311 -0.10 3.02 -0.63
N LEU A 312 -0.62 2.81 -1.84
CA LEU A 312 -2.05 2.92 -2.11
C LEU A 312 -2.84 1.93 -1.25
N ILE A 313 -2.45 0.66 -1.26
CA ILE A 313 -3.09 -0.39 -0.44
C ILE A 313 -3.09 0.02 1.02
N GLY A 314 -1.94 0.47 1.56
CA GLY A 314 -1.89 0.96 2.94
C GLY A 314 -2.80 2.17 3.21
N THR A 315 -3.01 3.05 2.23
CA THR A 315 -3.94 4.19 2.34
C THR A 315 -5.39 3.71 2.40
N ILE A 316 -5.79 2.79 1.52
CA ILE A 316 -7.15 2.23 1.50
C ILE A 316 -7.40 1.41 2.77
N MET A 317 -6.46 0.56 3.20
CA MET A 317 -6.57 -0.21 4.45
C MET A 317 -6.68 0.71 5.67
N GLY A 318 -5.96 1.84 5.68
CA GLY A 318 -6.12 2.87 6.70
C GLY A 318 -7.56 3.40 6.80
N GLY A 319 -8.25 3.55 5.66
CA GLY A 319 -9.68 3.87 5.63
C GLY A 319 -10.56 2.73 6.15
N VAL A 320 -10.25 1.49 5.77
CA VAL A 320 -10.98 0.29 6.20
C VAL A 320 -10.91 0.11 7.72
N HIS A 321 -9.82 0.49 8.37
CA HIS A 321 -9.69 0.41 9.83
C HIS A 321 -10.63 1.33 10.61
N PHE A 322 -11.35 2.24 9.95
CA PHE A 322 -12.41 3.03 10.57
C PHE A 322 -13.79 2.37 10.44
N LEU A 323 -13.91 1.27 9.71
CA LEU A 323 -15.16 0.53 9.56
C LEU A 323 -15.41 -0.40 10.75
N PRO A 324 -16.68 -0.55 11.17
CA PRO A 324 -17.03 -1.53 12.18
C PRO A 324 -16.98 -2.94 11.56
N GLY A 325 -16.16 -3.82 12.15
CA GLY A 325 -15.85 -5.15 11.58
C GLY A 325 -14.40 -5.35 11.16
N THR A 326 -13.55 -4.32 11.32
CA THR A 326 -12.15 -4.40 10.93
C THR A 326 -11.37 -5.39 11.81
N THR A 327 -10.48 -6.17 11.18
CA THR A 327 -9.67 -7.15 11.91
C THR A 327 -8.37 -6.58 12.46
N PHE A 328 -8.03 -5.34 12.11
CA PHE A 328 -6.71 -4.71 12.27
C PHE A 328 -5.55 -5.58 11.74
N SER A 329 -4.41 -4.98 11.42
CA SER A 329 -3.29 -5.72 10.80
C SER A 329 -2.47 -6.55 11.81
N ASP A 330 -2.69 -6.38 13.11
CA ASP A 330 -1.85 -6.94 14.18
C ASP A 330 -2.70 -7.65 15.23
N THR A 331 -2.37 -8.90 15.56
CA THR A 331 -3.10 -9.69 16.59
C THR A 331 -3.03 -9.07 17.99
N LYS A 332 -2.05 -8.19 18.23
CA LYS A 332 -1.91 -7.43 19.48
C LYS A 332 -2.73 -6.14 19.53
N ALA A 333 -3.11 -5.59 18.38
CA ALA A 333 -4.04 -4.46 18.31
C ALA A 333 -5.50 -4.91 18.52
N LYS A 334 -5.73 -6.23 18.50
CA LYS A 334 -7.06 -6.84 18.54
C LYS A 334 -7.76 -6.72 19.90
N ASN A 335 -7.04 -6.60 21.03
CA ASN A 335 -7.59 -6.52 22.40
C ASN A 335 -8.94 -7.28 22.58
N ASP A 336 -9.93 -6.71 23.28
CA ASP A 336 -11.30 -7.24 23.43
C ASP A 336 -12.24 -6.88 22.25
N TYR A 337 -11.69 -6.41 21.11
CA TYR A 337 -12.53 -6.00 19.98
C TYR A 337 -12.97 -7.21 19.16
N ASP A 338 -14.23 -7.58 19.33
CA ASP A 338 -14.85 -8.63 18.54
C ASP A 338 -15.21 -8.13 17.13
N SER A 339 -14.30 -8.32 16.18
CA SER A 339 -14.52 -7.99 14.77
C SER A 339 -15.70 -8.75 14.14
N GLU A 340 -16.05 -9.94 14.65
CA GLU A 340 -17.16 -10.74 14.09
C GLU A 340 -18.51 -10.16 14.52
N ASN A 341 -18.66 -9.80 15.80
CA ASN A 341 -19.89 -9.19 16.30
C ASN A 341 -20.09 -7.72 15.86
N ASN A 342 -18.99 -7.02 15.52
CA ASN A 342 -19.04 -5.66 15.00
C ASN A 342 -19.08 -5.58 13.47
N SER A 343 -19.03 -6.71 12.75
CA SER A 343 -19.14 -6.71 11.29
C SER A 343 -20.57 -6.42 10.87
N PHE A 344 -20.76 -5.32 10.13
CA PHE A 344 -22.10 -4.93 9.68
C PHE A 344 -22.27 -4.96 8.17
N MET A 345 -21.26 -4.79 7.33
CA MET A 345 -21.47 -4.51 5.89
C MET A 345 -21.53 -5.76 5.01
N SER A 346 -22.52 -5.81 4.10
CA SER A 346 -22.54 -6.85 3.05
C SER A 346 -21.50 -6.59 1.96
N LEU A 347 -21.13 -7.60 1.16
CA LEU A 347 -20.15 -7.40 0.08
C LEU A 347 -20.53 -6.26 -0.89
N PRO A 348 -21.79 -6.12 -1.37
CA PRO A 348 -22.19 -4.98 -2.21
C PRO A 348 -22.11 -3.63 -1.49
N GLU A 349 -22.45 -3.57 -0.20
CA GLU A 349 -22.31 -2.34 0.60
C GLU A 349 -20.84 -1.95 0.75
N PHE A 350 -19.99 -2.94 1.03
CA PHE A 350 -18.55 -2.74 1.14
C PHE A 350 -17.92 -2.36 -0.20
N GLU A 351 -18.39 -2.94 -1.31
CA GLU A 351 -17.97 -2.57 -2.66
C GLU A 351 -18.36 -1.11 -2.98
N LYS A 352 -19.60 -0.69 -2.66
CA LYS A 352 -20.04 0.71 -2.77
C LYS A 352 -19.13 1.64 -1.96
N TRP A 353 -18.79 1.27 -0.73
CA TRP A 353 -17.88 2.05 0.10
C TRP A 353 -16.47 2.13 -0.49
N ILE A 354 -15.93 1.03 -1.02
CA ILE A 354 -14.63 1.01 -1.70
C ILE A 354 -14.63 1.94 -2.92
N ILE A 355 -15.69 1.96 -3.73
CA ILE A 355 -15.82 2.88 -4.87
C ILE A 355 -15.76 4.34 -4.39
N ILE A 356 -16.48 4.67 -3.31
CA ILE A 356 -16.47 6.02 -2.72
C ILE A 356 -15.06 6.38 -2.23
N GLU A 357 -14.37 5.47 -1.54
CA GLU A 357 -13.01 5.71 -1.05
C GLU A 357 -12.00 5.86 -2.21
N ILE A 358 -12.19 5.13 -3.31
CA ILE A 358 -11.42 5.30 -4.55
C ILE A 358 -11.63 6.70 -5.14
N ILE A 359 -12.88 7.15 -5.25
CA ILE A 359 -13.21 8.49 -5.77
C ILE A 359 -12.61 9.57 -4.88
N LYS A 360 -12.74 9.43 -3.56
CA LYS A 360 -12.16 10.34 -2.58
C LYS A 360 -10.64 10.39 -2.67
N TYR A 361 -9.97 9.25 -2.76
CA TYR A 361 -8.52 9.19 -2.97
C TYR A 361 -8.12 9.89 -4.28
N ASN A 362 -8.82 9.61 -5.38
CA ASN A 362 -8.53 10.20 -6.68
C ASN A 362 -8.72 11.72 -6.72
N ASN A 363 -9.62 12.26 -5.90
CA ASN A 363 -9.85 13.71 -5.77
C ASN A 363 -8.95 14.39 -4.73
N LYS A 364 -8.33 13.64 -3.81
CA LYS A 364 -7.49 14.19 -2.75
C LYS A 364 -6.17 14.72 -3.30
N TYR A 365 -5.73 15.87 -2.81
CA TYR A 365 -4.41 16.43 -3.14
C TYR A 365 -3.28 15.45 -2.80
N HIS A 366 -2.39 15.19 -3.75
CA HIS A 366 -1.27 14.28 -3.58
C HIS A 366 0.08 15.02 -3.65
N SER A 367 0.76 15.11 -2.51
CA SER A 367 1.98 15.94 -2.33
C SER A 367 3.10 15.69 -3.33
N ILE A 368 3.36 14.43 -3.71
CA ILE A 368 4.44 14.09 -4.67
C ILE A 368 4.17 14.64 -6.08
N ILE A 369 2.91 14.65 -6.52
CA ILE A 369 2.53 15.14 -7.86
C ILE A 369 1.99 16.57 -7.84
N GLN A 370 1.84 17.16 -6.66
CA GLN A 370 1.38 18.53 -6.40
C GLN A 370 0.00 18.90 -6.95
N GLN A 371 -0.85 17.90 -7.16
CA GLN A 371 -2.26 18.05 -7.59
C GLN A 371 -3.03 16.79 -7.20
N SER A 372 -4.35 16.76 -7.43
CA SER A 372 -5.12 15.52 -7.25
C SER A 372 -4.81 14.52 -8.37
N PRO A 373 -4.87 13.20 -8.09
CA PRO A 373 -4.68 12.19 -9.11
C PRO A 373 -5.58 12.36 -10.34
N ILE A 374 -6.87 12.64 -10.13
CA ILE A 374 -7.85 12.84 -11.19
C ILE A 374 -7.51 14.03 -12.08
N SER A 375 -7.08 15.16 -11.52
CA SER A 375 -6.68 16.34 -12.31
C SER A 375 -5.44 16.04 -13.15
N LYS A 376 -4.48 15.28 -12.61
CA LYS A 376 -3.31 14.86 -13.37
C LYS A 376 -3.64 13.87 -14.49
N PHE A 377 -4.60 12.98 -14.25
CA PHE A 377 -5.04 11.99 -15.22
C PHE A 377 -5.81 12.63 -16.38
N SER A 378 -6.73 13.55 -16.07
CA SER A 378 -7.64 14.18 -17.02
C SER A 378 -7.04 15.42 -17.72
N ASN A 379 -5.73 15.67 -17.57
CA ASN A 379 -5.10 16.80 -18.24
C ASN A 379 -5.18 16.64 -19.76
N GLN A 380 -5.78 17.64 -20.42
CA GLN A 380 -6.14 17.64 -21.84
C GLN A 380 -4.94 17.48 -22.77
N GLU A 381 -3.74 17.91 -22.34
CA GLU A 381 -2.49 17.71 -23.08
C GLU A 381 -2.22 16.23 -23.40
N TYR A 382 -2.69 15.31 -22.55
CA TYR A 382 -2.49 13.87 -22.70
C TYR A 382 -3.72 13.14 -23.26
N THR A 383 -4.93 13.64 -23.00
CA THR A 383 -6.18 12.96 -23.38
C THR A 383 -6.56 13.16 -24.84
N ASN A 384 -6.20 14.30 -25.44
CA ASN A 384 -6.68 14.67 -26.78
C ASN A 384 -5.92 13.99 -27.94
N ASN A 385 -4.73 13.43 -27.69
CA ASN A 385 -3.82 12.95 -28.73
C ASN A 385 -3.34 11.50 -28.54
N SER A 386 -4.03 10.68 -27.74
CA SER A 386 -3.54 9.33 -27.44
C SER A 386 -4.58 8.22 -27.72
N ASP A 387 -4.12 7.19 -28.42
CA ASP A 387 -4.88 5.94 -28.68
C ASP A 387 -5.40 5.27 -27.41
N GLN A 388 -4.83 5.62 -26.25
CA GLN A 388 -5.18 5.06 -24.94
C GLN A 388 -6.54 5.55 -24.45
N PHE A 389 -7.06 6.66 -24.98
CA PHE A 389 -8.36 7.24 -24.60
C PHE A 389 -9.45 7.09 -25.67
N LYS A 390 -9.23 6.23 -26.69
CA LYS A 390 -10.26 5.94 -27.69
C LYS A 390 -11.54 5.43 -27.00
N LYS A 391 -12.68 6.08 -27.26
CA LYS A 391 -13.96 5.85 -26.55
C LYS A 391 -14.71 4.57 -26.97
N ILE A 392 -14.24 3.86 -27.99
CA ILE A 392 -14.90 2.65 -28.50
C ILE A 392 -14.11 1.44 -28.01
N TYR A 393 -14.55 0.87 -26.89
CA TYR A 393 -14.11 -0.44 -26.43
C TYR A 393 -15.29 -1.40 -26.61
N HIS A 394 -15.11 -2.44 -27.42
CA HIS A 394 -16.12 -3.46 -27.61
C HIS A 394 -16.31 -4.27 -26.33
N GLU A 395 -17.53 -4.71 -26.03
CA GLU A 395 -17.83 -5.63 -24.91
C GLU A 395 -16.99 -6.92 -24.97
N SER A 396 -16.57 -7.31 -26.17
CA SER A 396 -15.64 -8.43 -26.39
C SER A 396 -14.28 -8.26 -25.71
N LEU A 397 -13.86 -7.03 -25.40
CA LEU A 397 -12.62 -6.76 -24.67
C LEU A 397 -12.63 -7.43 -23.30
N TYR A 398 -13.75 -7.39 -22.58
CA TYR A 398 -13.88 -8.08 -21.31
C TYR A 398 -13.71 -9.59 -21.50
N VAL A 399 -14.37 -10.13 -22.53
CA VAL A 399 -14.34 -11.55 -22.88
C VAL A 399 -12.91 -12.00 -23.17
N ASP A 400 -12.08 -11.18 -23.81
CA ASP A 400 -10.68 -11.50 -24.14
C ASP A 400 -9.79 -11.82 -22.93
N PHE A 401 -10.14 -11.33 -21.75
CA PHE A 401 -9.40 -11.60 -20.52
C PHE A 401 -9.99 -12.76 -19.69
N LEU A 402 -11.20 -13.21 -19.99
CA LEU A 402 -11.85 -14.31 -19.25
C LEU A 402 -11.08 -15.63 -19.39
N PRO A 403 -11.12 -16.51 -18.36
CA PRO A 403 -10.56 -17.85 -18.44
C PRO A 403 -10.99 -18.61 -19.70
N ILE A 404 -10.04 -19.33 -20.30
CA ILE A 404 -10.27 -20.16 -21.48
C ILE A 404 -10.32 -21.63 -21.08
N GLU A 405 -11.29 -22.37 -21.63
CA GLU A 405 -11.43 -23.81 -21.43
C GLU A 405 -11.68 -24.50 -22.77
N THR A 406 -11.20 -25.74 -22.88
CA THR A 406 -11.36 -26.57 -24.08
C THR A 406 -12.26 -27.76 -23.76
N ARG A 407 -13.35 -27.94 -24.50
CA ARG A 407 -14.24 -29.11 -24.36
C ARG A 407 -14.63 -29.66 -25.72
N LYS A 408 -15.02 -30.93 -25.75
CA LYS A 408 -15.53 -31.57 -26.96
C LYS A 408 -16.94 -31.05 -27.28
N ALA A 409 -17.12 -30.52 -28.48
CA ALA A 409 -18.42 -30.12 -29.02
C ALA A 409 -19.33 -31.34 -29.20
N ARG A 410 -20.57 -31.27 -28.69
CA ARG A 410 -21.56 -32.37 -28.77
C ARG A 410 -22.79 -31.90 -29.56
N PRO A 411 -23.59 -32.79 -30.15
CA PRO A 411 -24.79 -32.40 -30.90
C PRO A 411 -25.76 -31.50 -30.13
N ARG A 412 -25.82 -31.64 -28.80
CA ARG A 412 -26.68 -30.85 -27.90
C ARG A 412 -26.00 -29.56 -27.39
N GLY A 413 -24.81 -29.23 -27.89
CA GLY A 413 -24.02 -28.07 -27.47
C GLY A 413 -22.77 -28.44 -26.67
N ILE A 414 -22.33 -27.54 -25.80
CA ILE A 414 -21.08 -27.69 -25.04
C ILE A 414 -21.43 -28.04 -23.58
N ARG A 415 -20.84 -29.12 -23.05
CA ARG A 415 -21.01 -29.50 -21.64
C ARG A 415 -19.79 -29.07 -20.83
N PHE A 416 -20.00 -28.24 -19.81
CA PHE A 416 -18.98 -27.75 -18.90
C PHE A 416 -19.51 -27.77 -17.46
N GLY A 417 -18.75 -28.36 -16.52
CA GLY A 417 -19.16 -28.37 -15.11
C GLY A 417 -20.47 -29.12 -14.82
N HIS A 418 -20.84 -30.11 -15.65
CA HIS A 418 -22.15 -30.79 -15.64
C HIS A 418 -23.34 -29.93 -16.11
N ILE A 419 -23.09 -28.72 -16.59
CA ILE A 419 -24.06 -27.82 -17.19
C ILE A 419 -23.93 -27.88 -18.72
N THR A 420 -25.05 -27.84 -19.43
CA THR A 420 -25.09 -27.85 -20.89
C THR A 420 -25.39 -26.45 -21.41
N TYR A 421 -24.57 -25.99 -22.34
CA TYR A 421 -24.69 -24.67 -22.97
C TYR A 421 -25.09 -24.82 -24.42
N TRP A 422 -26.01 -23.96 -24.86
CA TRP A 422 -26.60 -24.04 -26.19
C TRP A 422 -26.86 -22.65 -26.75
N ALA A 423 -26.72 -22.53 -28.08
CA ALA A 423 -27.12 -21.37 -28.84
C ALA A 423 -27.60 -21.81 -30.24
N PRO A 424 -28.37 -20.98 -30.97
CA PRO A 424 -28.93 -21.36 -32.27
C PRO A 424 -27.91 -21.90 -33.28
N PHE A 425 -26.67 -21.39 -33.27
CA PHE A 425 -25.60 -21.85 -34.17
C PHE A 425 -25.21 -23.32 -33.97
N VAL A 426 -25.55 -23.95 -32.84
CA VAL A 426 -25.28 -25.38 -32.62
C VAL A 426 -26.03 -26.26 -33.65
N ARG A 427 -27.14 -25.75 -34.21
CA ARG A 427 -27.92 -26.45 -35.25
C ARG A 427 -27.36 -26.27 -36.67
N THR A 428 -26.36 -25.40 -36.87
CA THR A 428 -25.83 -25.14 -38.21
C THR A 428 -24.74 -26.14 -38.58
N PRO A 429 -24.56 -26.46 -39.88
CA PRO A 429 -23.50 -27.38 -40.33
C PRO A 429 -22.07 -26.91 -39.99
N THR A 430 -21.89 -25.62 -39.69
CA THR A 430 -20.62 -25.03 -39.29
C THR A 430 -20.21 -25.39 -37.86
N TYR A 431 -21.11 -25.92 -37.03
CA TYR A 431 -20.80 -26.34 -35.67
C TYR A 431 -19.91 -27.60 -35.67
N PRO A 432 -18.70 -27.58 -35.08
CA PRO A 432 -17.71 -28.64 -35.26
C PRO A 432 -17.94 -29.82 -34.30
N ILE A 433 -19.03 -30.56 -34.48
CA ILE A 433 -19.39 -31.72 -33.66
C ILE A 433 -18.22 -32.71 -33.58
N GLY A 434 -17.91 -33.17 -32.37
CA GLY A 434 -16.86 -34.15 -32.11
C GLY A 434 -15.45 -33.56 -32.02
N LYS A 435 -15.24 -32.29 -32.38
CA LYS A 435 -13.94 -31.61 -32.22
C LYS A 435 -13.84 -30.93 -30.85
N ASN A 436 -12.60 -30.67 -30.44
CA ASN A 436 -12.32 -29.83 -29.27
C ASN A 436 -12.50 -28.36 -29.65
N VAL A 437 -13.36 -27.67 -28.92
CA VAL A 437 -13.63 -26.25 -29.09
C VAL A 437 -13.26 -25.47 -27.84
N GLN A 438 -12.86 -24.22 -28.04
CA GLN A 438 -12.53 -23.30 -26.96
C GLN A 438 -13.71 -22.39 -26.66
N PHE A 439 -13.90 -22.09 -25.39
CA PHE A 439 -14.84 -21.08 -24.93
C PHE A 439 -14.27 -20.36 -23.71
N ARG A 440 -14.87 -19.21 -23.41
CA ARG A 440 -14.55 -18.40 -22.25
C ARG A 440 -15.76 -18.28 -21.33
N TYR A 441 -15.53 -18.05 -20.05
CA TYR A 441 -16.60 -18.00 -19.05
C TYR A 441 -16.25 -17.05 -17.91
N ASP A 442 -17.26 -16.40 -17.34
CA ASP A 442 -17.11 -15.62 -16.12
C ASP A 442 -17.30 -16.54 -14.91
N ARG A 443 -16.37 -16.51 -13.95
CA ARG A 443 -16.48 -17.33 -12.73
C ARG A 443 -17.59 -16.84 -11.80
N ARG A 444 -18.01 -15.58 -11.94
CA ARG A 444 -19.10 -14.97 -11.15
C ARG A 444 -20.47 -15.26 -11.73
N ASP A 445 -20.55 -15.51 -13.02
CA ASP A 445 -21.81 -15.76 -13.71
C ASP A 445 -21.61 -16.85 -14.76
N LEU A 446 -22.00 -18.07 -14.40
CA LEU A 446 -21.97 -19.21 -15.32
C LEU A 446 -23.20 -19.25 -16.24
N SER A 447 -24.17 -18.33 -16.15
CA SER A 447 -25.40 -18.35 -16.96
C SER A 447 -25.17 -18.41 -18.45
N LYS A 448 -24.02 -17.90 -18.89
CA LYS A 448 -23.58 -17.97 -20.27
C LYS A 448 -22.08 -18.24 -20.36
N ILE A 449 -21.70 -18.87 -21.46
CA ILE A 449 -20.32 -18.98 -21.92
C ILE A 449 -20.18 -18.27 -23.26
N PHE A 450 -18.95 -17.92 -23.62
CA PHE A 450 -18.61 -17.26 -24.86
C PHE A 450 -17.83 -18.24 -25.74
N TYR A 451 -18.50 -18.82 -26.73
CA TYR A 451 -17.86 -19.71 -27.70
C TYR A 451 -16.92 -18.93 -28.60
N CYS A 452 -15.67 -19.39 -28.73
CA CYS A 452 -14.67 -18.76 -29.60
C CYS A 452 -14.88 -19.25 -31.04
N ALA A 453 -15.69 -18.53 -31.82
CA ALA A 453 -15.96 -18.86 -33.22
C ALA A 453 -14.79 -18.50 -34.14
N SER A 454 -14.11 -17.39 -33.83
CA SER A 454 -12.81 -17.01 -34.41
C SER A 454 -11.97 -16.30 -33.34
N GLU A 455 -10.80 -15.79 -33.69
CA GLU A 455 -9.95 -15.05 -32.74
C GLU A 455 -10.66 -13.83 -32.13
N ASP A 456 -11.54 -13.18 -32.90
CA ASP A 456 -12.20 -11.91 -32.55
C ASP A 456 -13.73 -11.98 -32.48
N HIS A 457 -14.31 -13.14 -32.79
CA HIS A 457 -15.76 -13.32 -32.76
C HIS A 457 -16.18 -14.33 -31.68
N TYR A 458 -17.00 -13.85 -30.75
CA TYR A 458 -17.57 -14.63 -29.67
C TYR A 458 -19.07 -14.81 -29.88
N ILE A 459 -19.55 -16.05 -29.71
CA ILE A 459 -20.98 -16.35 -29.70
C ILE A 459 -21.40 -16.62 -28.26
N GLU A 460 -22.35 -15.85 -27.75
CA GLU A 460 -22.93 -16.11 -26.43
C GLU A 460 -23.75 -17.41 -26.46
N MET A 461 -23.47 -18.30 -25.51
CA MET A 461 -24.22 -19.55 -25.31
C MET A 461 -24.75 -19.58 -23.87
N PRO A 462 -26.05 -19.29 -23.66
CA PRO A 462 -26.68 -19.49 -22.36
C PRO A 462 -26.79 -20.97 -21.99
N TYR A 463 -27.26 -21.24 -20.78
CA TYR A 463 -27.74 -22.57 -20.41
C TYR A 463 -28.74 -23.10 -21.42
N LEU A 464 -28.70 -24.41 -21.66
CA LEU A 464 -29.72 -25.08 -22.44
C LEU A 464 -31.09 -24.96 -21.75
N ASN A 465 -31.12 -25.06 -20.41
CA ASN A 465 -32.29 -24.76 -19.62
C ASN A 465 -32.19 -23.34 -19.06
N VAL A 466 -32.90 -22.40 -19.69
CA VAL A 466 -32.84 -20.96 -19.39
C VAL A 466 -33.53 -20.62 -18.06
N ASP A 467 -34.42 -21.50 -17.58
CA ASP A 467 -35.12 -21.32 -16.30
C ASP A 467 -34.20 -21.51 -15.09
N ASN A 468 -33.00 -22.06 -15.30
CA ASN A 468 -32.01 -22.24 -14.25
C ASN A 468 -31.52 -20.86 -13.74
N PRO A 469 -31.40 -20.69 -12.41
CA PRO A 469 -30.92 -19.43 -11.85
C PRO A 469 -29.45 -19.19 -12.21
N LYS A 470 -29.03 -17.93 -12.14
CA LYS A 470 -27.61 -17.58 -12.20
C LYS A 470 -26.85 -18.26 -11.05
N VAL A 471 -25.72 -18.87 -11.39
CA VAL A 471 -24.85 -19.54 -10.42
C VAL A 471 -23.39 -19.16 -10.68
N THR A 472 -22.63 -19.06 -9.60
CA THR A 472 -21.18 -18.87 -9.66
C THR A 472 -20.47 -20.19 -9.91
N TYR A 473 -19.23 -20.13 -10.40
CA TYR A 473 -18.39 -21.32 -10.55
C TYR A 473 -18.15 -22.03 -9.22
N TRP A 474 -18.05 -21.28 -8.12
CA TRP A 474 -17.86 -21.81 -6.79
C TRP A 474 -19.09 -22.59 -6.31
N GLU A 475 -20.30 -22.05 -6.44
CA GLU A 475 -21.54 -22.76 -6.07
C GLU A 475 -21.66 -24.08 -6.83
N ALA A 476 -21.41 -24.04 -8.14
CA ALA A 476 -21.41 -25.24 -8.97
C ALA A 476 -20.29 -26.24 -8.57
N LYS A 477 -19.13 -25.77 -8.10
CA LYS A 477 -18.06 -26.64 -7.60
C LYS A 477 -18.43 -27.27 -6.24
N ALA A 478 -18.92 -26.47 -5.29
CA ALA A 478 -19.32 -26.91 -3.96
C ALA A 478 -20.46 -27.93 -4.03
N ALA A 479 -21.46 -27.70 -4.88
CA ALA A 479 -22.55 -28.65 -5.10
C ALA A 479 -22.06 -29.98 -5.70
N ARG A 480 -21.09 -29.96 -6.62
CA ARG A 480 -20.48 -31.19 -7.16
C ARG A 480 -19.71 -31.97 -6.11
N GLU A 481 -18.91 -31.30 -5.29
CA GLU A 481 -18.18 -31.94 -4.20
C GLU A 481 -19.13 -32.53 -3.16
N TYR A 482 -20.21 -31.83 -2.84
CA TYR A 482 -21.27 -32.32 -1.97
C TYR A 482 -21.93 -33.59 -2.52
N LEU A 483 -22.33 -33.60 -3.80
CA LEU A 483 -22.95 -34.76 -4.44
C LEU A 483 -21.99 -35.96 -4.52
N ARG A 484 -20.70 -35.73 -4.77
CA ARG A 484 -19.67 -36.78 -4.73
C ARG A 484 -19.50 -37.39 -3.35
N ARG A 485 -19.50 -36.57 -2.29
CA ARG A 485 -19.43 -37.07 -0.89
C ARG A 485 -20.65 -37.92 -0.52
N GLN A 486 -21.79 -37.69 -1.15
CA GLN A 486 -23.01 -38.49 -1.00
C GLN A 486 -23.00 -39.78 -1.84
N GLY A 487 -21.87 -40.13 -2.47
CA GLY A 487 -21.72 -41.36 -3.27
C GLY A 487 -22.42 -41.32 -4.64
N ARG A 488 -22.86 -40.14 -5.12
CA ARG A 488 -23.49 -40.02 -6.44
C ARG A 488 -22.44 -39.77 -7.52
N GLU A 489 -22.22 -40.75 -8.40
CA GLU A 489 -21.30 -40.63 -9.54
C GLU A 489 -21.96 -39.98 -10.77
N ASP A 490 -23.23 -40.29 -11.03
CA ASP A 490 -24.00 -39.75 -12.16
C ASP A 490 -24.65 -38.39 -11.85
N ILE A 491 -23.80 -37.36 -11.75
CA ILE A 491 -24.27 -35.99 -11.57
C ILE A 491 -24.83 -35.46 -12.90
N ASN A 492 -26.16 -35.39 -13.01
CA ASN A 492 -26.86 -34.70 -14.08
C ASN A 492 -27.09 -33.21 -13.74
N GLU A 493 -27.44 -32.41 -14.76
CA GLU A 493 -27.62 -30.96 -14.63
C GLU A 493 -28.75 -30.60 -13.65
N GLY A 494 -29.88 -31.31 -13.73
CA GLY A 494 -31.01 -31.08 -12.82
C GLY A 494 -30.67 -31.33 -11.36
N LEU A 495 -29.97 -32.42 -11.04
CA LEU A 495 -29.50 -32.73 -9.69
C LEU A 495 -28.49 -31.70 -9.19
N LEU A 496 -27.62 -31.19 -10.07
CA LEU A 496 -26.68 -30.13 -9.71
C LEU A 496 -27.44 -28.86 -9.28
N PHE A 497 -28.37 -28.37 -10.10
CA PHE A 497 -29.15 -27.18 -9.79
C PHE A 497 -30.07 -27.38 -8.58
N GLN A 498 -30.67 -28.57 -8.41
CA GLN A 498 -31.42 -28.90 -7.20
C GLN A 498 -30.53 -28.89 -5.95
N ALA A 499 -29.30 -29.41 -6.02
CA ALA A 499 -28.37 -29.35 -4.91
C ALA A 499 -27.96 -27.91 -4.58
N ILE A 500 -27.71 -27.07 -5.60
CA ILE A 500 -27.42 -25.64 -5.40
C ILE A 500 -28.62 -24.93 -4.76
N LEU A 501 -29.83 -25.13 -5.29
CA LEU A 501 -31.05 -24.55 -4.74
C LEU A 501 -31.31 -25.03 -3.31
N ARG A 502 -31.05 -26.31 -3.01
CA ARG A 502 -31.17 -26.85 -1.65
C ARG A 502 -30.12 -26.26 -0.72
N GLN A 503 -28.87 -26.10 -1.16
CA GLN A 503 -27.83 -25.43 -0.39
C GLN A 503 -28.20 -23.97 -0.12
N ARG A 504 -28.69 -23.25 -1.14
CA ARG A 504 -29.23 -21.90 -0.98
C ARG A 504 -30.40 -21.87 0.00
N ALA A 505 -31.34 -22.81 -0.08
CA ALA A 505 -32.47 -22.92 0.84
C ALA A 505 -32.07 -23.31 2.27
N ILE A 506 -31.03 -24.14 2.45
CA ILE A 506 -30.46 -24.45 3.77
C ILE A 506 -29.81 -23.20 4.36
N VAL A 507 -29.04 -22.49 3.55
CA VAL A 507 -28.45 -21.21 3.91
C VAL A 507 -29.56 -20.22 4.27
N GLU A 508 -30.61 -20.10 3.46
CA GLU A 508 -31.78 -19.24 3.69
C GLU A 508 -32.62 -19.64 4.91
N HIS A 509 -32.83 -20.93 5.14
CA HIS A 509 -33.58 -21.42 6.29
C HIS A 509 -32.77 -21.26 7.60
N SER A 510 -31.46 -21.49 7.54
CA SER A 510 -30.55 -21.16 8.64
C SER A 510 -30.51 -19.65 8.87
N GLN A 511 -30.50 -18.86 7.79
CA GLN A 511 -30.59 -17.39 7.80
C GLN A 511 -31.88 -16.92 8.51
N ASN A 512 -33.04 -17.47 8.15
CA ASN A 512 -34.35 -17.11 8.71
C ASN A 512 -34.51 -17.57 10.18
N LYS A 513 -33.97 -18.75 10.54
CA LYS A 513 -33.93 -19.21 11.95
C LYS A 513 -33.08 -18.27 12.81
N THR A 514 -31.89 -17.90 12.34
CA THR A 514 -31.02 -16.95 13.04
C THR A 514 -31.64 -15.55 13.13
N GLN A 515 -32.32 -15.07 12.08
CA GLN A 515 -33.07 -13.80 12.13
C GLN A 515 -34.21 -13.83 13.16
N LYS A 516 -34.96 -14.93 13.29
CA LYS A 516 -36.05 -15.07 14.27
C LYS A 516 -35.52 -15.10 15.71
N VAL A 517 -34.41 -15.80 15.96
CA VAL A 517 -33.70 -15.81 17.26
C VAL A 517 -33.16 -14.41 17.59
N ARG A 518 -32.58 -13.71 16.60
CA ARG A 518 -32.03 -12.35 16.76
C ARG A 518 -33.11 -11.29 17.02
N LYS A 519 -34.28 -11.39 16.36
CA LYS A 519 -35.43 -10.49 16.61
C LYS A 519 -35.99 -10.69 18.03
N ASN A 520 -35.92 -11.90 18.56
CA ASN A 520 -36.31 -12.19 19.93
C ASN A 520 -35.27 -11.68 20.95
N GLN A 521 -33.97 -11.77 20.66
CA GLN A 521 -32.92 -11.21 21.51
C GLN A 521 -32.91 -9.68 21.52
N LEU A 522 -33.10 -9.03 20.37
CA LEU A 522 -33.24 -7.56 20.29
C LEU A 522 -34.46 -7.07 21.06
N LYS A 523 -35.61 -7.75 20.94
CA LYS A 523 -36.78 -7.46 21.77
C LYS A 523 -36.47 -7.64 23.24
N ALA A 524 -35.81 -8.74 23.64
CA ALA A 524 -35.44 -8.96 25.04
C ALA A 524 -34.52 -7.85 25.57
N TYR A 525 -33.57 -7.38 24.75
CA TYR A 525 -32.66 -6.28 25.09
C TYR A 525 -33.40 -4.93 25.19
N GLU A 526 -34.32 -4.62 24.26
CA GLU A 526 -35.19 -3.43 24.32
C GLU A 526 -36.13 -3.48 25.54
N THR A 527 -36.58 -4.68 25.93
CA THR A 527 -37.40 -4.88 27.13
C THR A 527 -36.57 -4.68 28.40
N LEU A 528 -35.30 -5.11 28.41
CA LEU A 528 -34.36 -4.87 29.51
C LEU A 528 -33.96 -3.40 29.62
N ASP A 529 -33.75 -2.70 28.50
CA ASP A 529 -33.43 -1.26 28.48
C ASP A 529 -34.62 -0.39 28.91
N THR A 530 -35.85 -0.79 28.57
CA THR A 530 -37.07 -0.08 29.01
C THR A 530 -37.32 -0.30 30.51
N VAL A 531 -37.06 -1.50 31.04
CA VAL A 531 -37.10 -1.79 32.48
C VAL A 531 -36.00 -1.04 33.25
N ASN A 532 -34.78 -0.98 32.71
CA ASN A 532 -33.68 -0.22 33.33
C ASN A 532 -33.90 1.30 33.29
N ARG A 533 -34.59 1.84 32.26
CA ARG A 533 -35.01 3.25 32.22
C ARG A 533 -36.10 3.56 33.24
N SER A 534 -37.10 2.69 33.38
CA SER A 534 -38.18 2.89 34.35
C SER A 534 -37.70 2.75 35.81
N GLN A 535 -36.71 1.89 36.09
CA GLN A 535 -36.06 1.82 37.41
C GLN A 535 -35.13 3.01 37.72
N ASN A 536 -34.59 3.69 36.70
CA ASN A 536 -33.77 4.90 36.91
C ASN A 536 -34.63 6.15 37.06
N ASP A 537 -35.78 6.25 36.38
CA ASP A 537 -36.71 7.35 36.54
C ASP A 537 -37.40 7.33 37.93
N GLU A 538 -37.68 6.15 38.50
CA GLU A 538 -38.20 6.02 39.88
C GLU A 538 -37.16 6.37 40.97
N ARG A 539 -35.86 6.32 40.66
CA ARG A 539 -34.77 6.68 41.59
C ARG A 539 -34.42 8.17 41.60
N THR A 540 -34.91 8.95 40.63
CA THR A 540 -34.67 10.40 40.55
C THR A 540 -35.76 11.26 41.20
N ASP A 541 -36.89 10.68 41.62
CA ASP A 541 -38.03 11.42 42.21
C ASP A 541 -38.19 11.24 43.73
N SER A 542 -37.19 10.69 44.42
CA SER A 542 -37.17 10.64 45.90
C SER A 542 -35.80 10.99 46.49
N SER A 543 -35.41 12.26 46.35
CA SER A 543 -34.40 12.83 47.25
C SER A 543 -34.74 14.27 47.63
N SER A 544 -35.74 14.42 48.51
CA SER A 544 -35.73 15.48 49.51
C SER A 544 -36.29 14.93 50.83
N ASP A 545 -35.45 15.05 51.85
CA ASP A 545 -35.72 15.00 53.28
C ASP A 545 -35.65 13.66 54.02
N THR A 546 -34.85 13.75 55.09
CA THR A 546 -34.75 12.98 56.35
C THR A 546 -33.65 11.94 56.50
N GLU A 547 -32.97 12.14 57.64
CA GLU A 547 -31.82 11.46 58.21
C GLU A 547 -32.11 10.02 58.65
N GLU A 548 -31.00 9.29 58.81
CA GLU A 548 -30.69 8.41 59.93
C GLU A 548 -30.90 6.88 59.82
N VAL A 549 -29.82 6.21 60.27
CA VAL A 549 -29.68 4.85 60.81
C VAL A 549 -29.31 3.68 59.86
N LEU A 550 -28.03 3.32 59.95
CA LEU A 550 -27.41 1.99 60.02
C LEU A 550 -28.32 0.75 59.85
N GLY A 551 -27.87 -0.20 59.02
CA GLY A 551 -28.37 -1.59 59.08
C GLY A 551 -27.83 -2.52 57.99
N GLU A 552 -26.77 -3.24 58.36
CA GLU A 552 -26.41 -4.62 57.98
C GLU A 552 -26.43 -5.12 56.52
N LEU A 553 -25.27 -5.69 56.17
CA LEU A 553 -25.03 -6.66 55.11
C LEU A 553 -25.91 -7.89 55.27
N GLU A 554 -26.52 -8.38 54.18
CA GLU A 554 -26.76 -9.81 54.00
C GLU A 554 -26.63 -10.22 52.52
N THR A 555 -25.70 -11.16 52.31
CA THR A 555 -25.42 -11.98 51.14
C THR A 555 -26.52 -13.02 50.91
N TYR A 556 -26.86 -13.36 49.64
CA TYR A 556 -27.18 -14.74 49.15
C TYR A 556 -27.17 -14.70 47.60
N GLU A 557 -26.23 -15.40 46.93
CA GLU A 557 -26.35 -16.76 46.33
C GLU A 557 -27.48 -16.86 45.28
N ILE A 558 -27.14 -16.83 43.99
CA ILE A 558 -27.04 -17.99 43.05
C ILE A 558 -28.33 -18.81 43.01
N GLU A 559 -28.99 -18.84 41.85
CA GLU A 559 -29.48 -20.11 41.31
C GLU A 559 -29.50 -20.10 39.78
N GLU A 560 -28.89 -21.16 39.25
CA GLU A 560 -28.74 -21.53 37.85
C GLU A 560 -30.10 -21.74 37.17
N LEU A 561 -30.18 -21.42 35.87
CA LEU A 561 -30.56 -22.36 34.79
C LEU A 561 -30.32 -21.76 33.40
#